data_AF-A0A9J5VZZ0-F1
#
_entry.id   AF-A0A9J5VZZ0-F1
#
_cell.length_a   1.000
_cell.length_b   1.000
_cell.length_c   1.000
_cell.angle_alpha   90.00
_cell.angle_beta   90.00
_cell.angle_gamma   90.00
#
_symmetry.space_group_name_H-M   'P 1'
#
loop_
_entity.id
_entity.type
_entity.pdbx_description
1 polymer ?
#
loop_
_entity_poly.entity_id
_entity_poly.type
_entity_poly.pdbx_seq_one_letter_code
_entity_poly.pdbx_strand_id
1 'polypeptide(L)'
;MTMNQYISRNTSLCGCLATTRQLDSLMRVIKGINPRAMIVIEVEANHNSPVFVDRFVEALFFYGAFFDSLEDCMKNDERNRTATELEHLSQGIRSIGN
;
A
#
# COMPACT_ATOMS: atom_id res chain seq x y z
N MET A 1 -24.54 -6.88 -12.62
CA MET A 1 -24.48 -6.05 -11.40
C MET A 1 -23.71 -6.86 -10.36
N THR A 2 -22.40 -6.61 -10.21
CA THR A 2 -21.63 -7.07 -9.04
C THR A 2 -20.65 -5.96 -8.69
N MET A 3 -20.92 -5.34 -7.53
CA MET A 3 -20.15 -4.28 -6.87
C MET A 3 -18.66 -4.61 -6.69
N ASN A 4 -18.29 -5.89 -6.79
CA ASN A 4 -16.96 -6.42 -6.48
C ASN A 4 -15.87 -6.06 -7.49
N GLN A 5 -16.22 -5.59 -8.70
CA GLN A 5 -15.22 -5.21 -9.70
C GLN A 5 -14.71 -3.77 -9.54
N TYR A 6 -15.37 -2.94 -8.72
CA TYR A 6 -14.96 -1.55 -8.51
C TYR A 6 -13.88 -1.41 -7.41
N ILE A 7 -13.72 -2.41 -6.55
CA ILE A 7 -12.73 -2.41 -5.46
C ILE A 7 -11.36 -2.90 -5.94
N SER A 8 -11.30 -3.65 -7.05
CA SER A 8 -10.05 -4.21 -7.60
C SER A 8 -9.16 -3.20 -8.33
N ARG A 9 -9.57 -1.93 -8.43
CA ARG A 9 -8.75 -0.83 -8.97
C ARG A 9 -8.48 0.24 -7.91
N ASN A 10 -8.18 -0.17 -6.68
CA ASN A 10 -7.54 0.72 -5.73
C ASN A 10 -6.15 1.10 -6.29
N THR A 11 -6.08 2.22 -7.01
CA THR A 11 -4.85 3.01 -7.06
C THR A 11 -4.61 3.48 -5.64
N SER A 12 -3.81 2.72 -4.89
CA SER A 12 -3.39 3.08 -3.55
C SER A 12 -2.74 4.46 -3.60
N LEU A 13 -3.18 5.37 -2.72
CA LEU A 13 -2.59 6.71 -2.57
C LEU A 13 -1.08 6.63 -2.42
N CYS A 14 -0.58 5.58 -1.76
CA CYS A 14 0.83 5.22 -1.63
C CYS A 14 1.65 5.28 -2.93
N GLY A 15 1.07 4.92 -4.08
CA GLY A 15 1.77 5.03 -5.38
C GLY A 15 1.92 6.48 -5.87
N CYS A 16 0.96 7.35 -5.54
CA CYS A 16 1.01 8.79 -5.82
C CYS A 16 1.80 9.58 -4.76
N LEU A 17 1.91 9.05 -3.53
CA LEU A 17 2.77 9.61 -2.47
C LEU A 17 4.26 9.58 -2.86
N ALA A 18 4.67 8.68 -3.75
CA ALA A 18 6.04 8.58 -4.24
C ALA A 18 6.53 9.86 -4.94
N THR A 19 5.63 10.74 -5.39
CA THR A 19 6.00 12.10 -5.81
C THR A 19 5.02 13.16 -5.30
N THR A 20 5.49 14.08 -4.47
CA THR A 20 4.70 15.17 -3.85
C THR A 20 3.88 15.98 -4.87
N ARG A 21 4.39 16.12 -6.11
CA ARG A 21 3.74 16.87 -7.20
C ARG A 21 2.48 16.17 -7.74
N GLN A 22 2.48 14.84 -7.81
CA GLN A 22 1.31 14.09 -8.30
C GLN A 22 0.20 14.08 -7.26
N LEU A 23 0.55 13.95 -5.98
CA LEU A 23 -0.40 14.06 -4.87
C LEU A 23 -1.09 15.41 -4.84
N ASP A 24 -0.34 16.52 -4.93
CA ASP A 24 -0.93 17.87 -4.91
C ASP A 24 -1.91 18.08 -6.08
N SER A 25 -1.56 17.61 -7.28
CA SER A 25 -2.46 17.66 -8.44
C SER A 25 -3.75 16.86 -8.21
N LEU A 26 -3.63 15.63 -7.71
CA LEU A 26 -4.78 14.77 -7.40
C LEU A 26 -5.68 15.42 -6.35
N MET A 27 -5.10 15.96 -5.27
CA MET A 27 -5.86 16.62 -4.21
C MET A 27 -6.59 17.87 -4.70
N ARG A 28 -6.02 18.62 -5.66
CA ARG A 28 -6.70 19.76 -6.30
C ARG A 28 -7.90 19.31 -7.12
N VAL A 29 -7.79 18.23 -7.88
CA VAL A 29 -8.91 17.66 -8.65
C VAL A 29 -10.02 17.21 -7.70
N ILE A 30 -9.66 16.48 -6.63
CA ILE A 30 -10.67 16.00 -5.68
C ILE A 30 -11.33 17.17 -4.94
N LYS A 31 -10.58 18.23 -4.61
CA LYS A 31 -11.18 19.44 -4.04
C LYS A 31 -12.14 20.12 -5.02
N GLY A 32 -11.83 20.11 -6.32
CA GLY A 32 -12.66 20.69 -7.38
C GLY A 32 -14.01 20.00 -7.57
N ILE A 33 -14.12 18.70 -7.28
CA ILE A 33 -15.40 17.97 -7.32
C ILE A 33 -16.26 18.16 -6.05
N ASN A 34 -15.77 18.91 -5.06
CA ASN A 34 -16.44 19.28 -3.82
C ASN A 34 -17.21 18.12 -3.14
N PRO A 35 -16.52 17.03 -2.76
CA PRO A 35 -17.18 15.88 -2.18
C PRO A 35 -17.71 16.20 -0.78
N ARG A 36 -18.86 15.65 -0.42
CA ARG A 36 -19.43 15.82 0.93
C ARG A 36 -18.60 15.14 2.02
N ALA A 37 -17.89 14.07 1.66
CA ALA A 37 -16.98 13.34 2.53
C ALA A 37 -15.92 12.63 1.68
N MET A 38 -14.73 12.44 2.25
CA MET A 38 -13.62 11.69 1.67
C MET A 38 -13.14 10.67 2.71
N ILE A 39 -12.89 9.44 2.27
CA ILE A 39 -12.26 8.40 3.09
C ILE A 39 -10.90 8.12 2.46
N VAL A 40 -9.86 8.18 3.29
CA VAL A 40 -8.48 7.89 2.90
C VAL A 40 -8.03 6.64 3.64
N ILE A 41 -7.48 5.68 2.92
CA ILE A 41 -6.91 4.46 3.48
C ILE A 41 -5.44 4.45 3.04
N GLU A 42 -4.55 4.52 4.02
CA GLU A 42 -3.10 4.49 3.81
C GLU A 42 -2.46 3.44 4.70
N VAL A 43 -1.34 2.91 4.21
CA VAL A 43 -0.50 2.00 4.98
C VAL A 43 0.36 2.84 5.92
N GLU A 44 0.31 2.55 7.22
CA GLU A 44 1.16 3.19 8.22
C GLU A 44 2.57 2.61 8.16
N ALA A 45 3.36 3.08 7.18
CA ALA A 45 4.77 2.75 7.06
C ALA A 45 5.53 3.90 6.38
N ASN A 46 6.57 4.41 7.02
CA ASN A 46 7.41 5.47 6.45
C ASN A 46 8.51 4.92 5.51
N HIS A 47 8.11 4.49 4.32
CA HIS A 47 9.05 4.09 3.28
C HIS A 47 9.65 5.27 2.49
N ASN A 48 9.39 6.52 2.89
CA ASN A 48 9.82 7.72 2.17
C ASN A 48 10.97 8.47 2.87
N SER A 49 11.54 7.92 3.95
CA SER A 49 12.72 8.52 4.59
C SER A 49 13.87 8.63 3.57
N PRO A 50 14.61 9.74 3.50
CA PRO A 50 15.79 9.83 2.63
C PRO A 50 16.92 8.91 3.09
N VAL A 51 16.90 8.46 4.36
CA VAL A 51 17.90 7.58 4.95
C VAL A 51 17.47 6.12 4.77
N PHE A 52 18.32 5.34 4.09
CA PHE A 52 18.04 3.92 3.81
C PHE A 52 17.78 3.09 5.07
N VAL A 53 18.58 3.30 6.13
CA VAL A 53 18.45 2.52 7.37
C VAL A 53 17.07 2.70 8.00
N ASP A 54 16.53 3.92 8.01
CA ASP A 54 15.19 4.19 8.52
C ASP A 54 14.14 3.46 7.69
N ARG A 55 14.23 3.53 6.34
CA ARG A 55 13.32 2.79 5.46
C ARG A 55 13.39 1.28 5.68
N PHE A 56 14.60 0.75 5.87
CA PHE A 56 14.82 -0.68 6.07
C PHE A 56 14.24 -1.18 7.39
N VAL A 57 14.50 -0.47 8.49
CA VAL A 57 13.98 -0.83 9.82
C VAL A 57 12.46 -0.77 9.83
N GLU A 58 11.89 0.32 9.30
CA GLU A 58 10.44 0.50 9.22
C GLU A 58 9.78 -0.61 8.39
N ALA A 59 10.35 -0.91 7.22
CA ALA A 59 9.83 -1.96 6.37
C ALA A 59 9.94 -3.35 6.99
N LEU A 60 11.02 -3.63 7.74
CA LEU A 60 11.17 -4.92 8.42
C LEU A 60 10.03 -5.15 9.42
N PHE A 61 9.71 -4.14 10.23
CA PHE A 61 8.59 -4.23 11.17
C PHE A 61 7.25 -4.33 10.45
N PHE A 62 7.03 -3.51 9.42
CA PHE A 62 5.80 -3.51 8.65
C PHE A 62 5.54 -4.86 7.95
N TYR A 63 6.49 -5.35 7.16
CA TYR A 63 6.34 -6.60 6.44
C TYR A 63 6.26 -7.79 7.40
N GLY A 64 7.02 -7.80 8.49
CA GLY A 64 6.93 -8.84 9.53
C GLY A 64 5.51 -8.98 10.07
N ALA A 65 4.92 -7.88 10.54
CA ALA A 65 3.54 -7.88 11.02
C ALA A 65 2.52 -8.29 9.94
N PHE A 66 2.78 -7.94 8.67
CA PHE A 66 1.92 -8.30 7.55
C PHE A 66 2.00 -9.80 7.22
N PHE A 67 3.19 -10.40 7.25
CA PHE A 67 3.37 -11.85 7.08
C PHE A 67 2.66 -12.62 8.20
N ASP A 68 2.83 -12.21 9.46
CA ASP A 68 2.13 -12.83 10.59
C ASP A 68 0.60 -12.74 10.42
N SER A 69 0.10 -11.58 9.98
CA SER A 69 -1.33 -11.37 9.71
C SER A 69 -1.86 -12.24 8.58
N LEU A 70 -1.08 -12.43 7.50
CA LEU A 70 -1.44 -13.31 6.39
C LEU A 70 -1.42 -14.78 6.79
N GLU A 71 -0.41 -15.20 7.57
CA GLU A 71 -0.36 -16.54 8.14
C GLU A 71 -1.62 -16.79 8.98
N ASP A 72 -2.03 -15.83 9.80
CA ASP A 72 -3.22 -15.99 10.63
C ASP A 72 -4.54 -15.98 9.84
N CYS A 73 -4.68 -15.11 8.83
CA CYS A 73 -5.90 -14.97 8.04
C CYS A 73 -6.06 -16.06 6.97
N MET A 74 -4.97 -16.64 6.49
CA MET A 74 -4.95 -17.52 5.31
C MET A 74 -4.42 -18.93 5.60
N LYS A 75 -4.52 -19.39 6.86
CA LYS A 75 -4.03 -20.71 7.31
C LYS A 75 -4.39 -21.89 6.40
N ASN A 76 -5.57 -21.86 5.80
CA ASN A 76 -6.09 -22.94 4.95
C ASN A 76 -6.02 -22.64 3.44
N ASP A 77 -5.39 -21.53 3.05
CA ASP A 77 -5.30 -21.05 1.67
C ASP A 77 -3.86 -20.66 1.31
N GLU A 78 -2.97 -21.65 1.42
CA GLU A 78 -1.53 -21.46 1.17
C GLU A 78 -1.23 -20.95 -0.24
N ARG A 79 -2.04 -21.30 -1.24
CA ARG A 79 -1.82 -20.87 -2.63
C ARG A 79 -2.01 -19.36 -2.76
N ASN A 80 -3.13 -18.83 -2.25
CA ASN A 80 -3.37 -17.39 -2.32
C ASN A 80 -2.44 -16.62 -1.38
N ARG A 81 -2.07 -17.20 -0.23
CA ARG A 81 -1.06 -16.62 0.66
C ARG A 81 0.28 -16.46 -0.07
N THR A 82 0.78 -17.56 -0.64
CA THR A 82 2.06 -17.59 -1.38
C THR A 82 2.04 -16.62 -2.57
N ALA A 83 0.93 -16.56 -3.31
CA ALA A 83 0.79 -15.60 -4.40
C ALA A 83 0.87 -14.15 -3.90
N THR A 84 0.17 -13.82 -2.81
CA THR A 84 0.19 -12.48 -2.20
C THR A 84 1.59 -12.10 -1.71
N GLU A 85 2.27 -13.02 -1.03
CA GLU A 85 3.63 -12.82 -0.52
C GLU A 85 4.65 -12.61 -1.66
N LEU A 86 4.63 -13.48 -2.67
CA LEU A 86 5.60 -13.45 -3.76
C LEU A 86 5.31 -12.36 -4.78
N GLU A 87 4.06 -12.07 -5.10
CA GLU A 87 3.74 -11.13 -6.17
C GLU A 87 3.58 -9.70 -5.67
N HIS A 88 3.06 -9.49 -4.45
CA HIS A 88 2.77 -8.15 -3.93
C HIS A 88 3.78 -7.69 -2.89
N LEU A 89 4.07 -8.49 -1.86
CA LEU A 89 4.99 -8.06 -0.80
C LEU A 89 6.43 -8.00 -1.29
N SER A 90 6.86 -8.96 -2.11
CA SER A 90 8.24 -8.98 -2.62
C SER A 90 8.59 -7.74 -3.45
N GLN A 91 7.63 -7.18 -4.19
CA GLN A 91 7.83 -5.97 -4.99
C GLN A 91 8.05 -4.75 -4.09
N GLY A 92 7.25 -4.63 -3.03
CA GLY A 92 7.42 -3.56 -2.04
C GLY A 92 8.75 -3.66 -1.31
N ILE A 93 9.17 -4.87 -0.90
CA ILE A 93 10.46 -5.12 -0.26
C ILE A 93 11.63 -4.70 -1.19
N ARG A 94 11.56 -5.05 -2.48
CA ARG A 94 12.59 -4.66 -3.46
C ARG A 94 12.70 -3.15 -3.63
N SER A 95 11.63 -2.40 -3.41
CA SER A 95 11.61 -0.95 -3.59
C SER A 95 12.31 -0.16 -2.48
N ILE A 96 12.51 -0.76 -1.30
CA ILE A 96 13.14 -0.10 -0.12
C ILE A 96 14.58 0.33 -0.41
N GLY A 97 15.30 -0.47 -1.19
CA GLY A 97 16.73 -0.28 -1.50
C GLY A 97 17.03 0.72 -2.61
N ASN A 98 16.00 1.20 -3.31
CA ASN A 98 16.13 2.31 -4.27
C ASN A 98 16.01 3.65 -3.56
#